data_AF-A0A955Z2K6-F1
#
_entry.id   AF-A0A955Z2K6-F1
#
_cell.length_a   1.000
_cell.length_b   1.000
_cell.length_c   1.000
_cell.angle_alpha   90.00
_cell.angle_beta   90.00
_cell.angle_gamma   90.00
#
_symmetry.space_group_name_H-M   'P 1'
#
loop_
_entity.id
_entity.type
_entity.pdbx_description
1 polymer ?
#
loop_
_entity_poly.entity_id
_entity_poly.type
_entity_poly.pdbx_seq_one_letter_code
_entity_poly.pdbx_strand_id
1 'polypeptide(L)'
;MSRASPGGGERDAQAAADAREHDVGGVDQLDGPGPFVASAGGRDLVLVRAGDGLAAFDGRCPHQGALLGEGEIEGGDLVCRNHRWRFDVTTGRRVRGRETLERCPLRVRRGRVLVDASALETSAGAAAGALRRVEDLPGPTPLPLVGNALALDPARLHTIVEGFAREHGDAFKVSIGPRTFVVLSDRADIERALRARPDTFRRISTVESIFTELGVNGVFSAEGDAWRAQRRLSMEALSQRHLRGFFPQLREVTSRLVRRWSRLAEAGGELDIVSELKRFTVDVTTWLTFGYDANTIDGDDDALIQRHLEVVFPAINRRLNALLPYWRFIKLPDDRRLETALAKTQAWIGARVDDAR
;
A
#
# COMPACT_ATOMS: atom_id res chain seq x y z
N MET A 1 0.28 69.00 -3.75
CA MET A 1 0.84 67.91 -2.92
C MET A 1 -0.32 67.10 -2.37
N SER A 2 -0.69 66.00 -3.03
CA SER A 2 -1.74 65.09 -2.57
C SER A 2 -1.07 63.81 -2.08
N ARG A 3 -1.21 63.49 -0.79
CA ARG A 3 -0.71 62.25 -0.19
C ARG A 3 -1.68 61.11 -0.53
N ALA A 4 -1.27 60.18 -1.37
CA ALA A 4 -1.96 58.90 -1.55
C ALA A 4 -1.83 58.06 -0.26
N SER A 5 -2.95 57.55 0.24
CA SER A 5 -3.01 56.68 1.43
C SER A 5 -2.44 55.28 1.12
N PRO A 6 -1.66 54.64 2.02
CA PRO A 6 -1.03 53.33 1.75
C PRO A 6 -1.94 52.11 1.99
N GLY A 7 -3.19 52.29 2.43
CA GLY A 7 -3.98 51.21 3.04
C GLY A 7 -4.82 50.31 2.12
N GLY A 8 -4.58 50.30 0.80
CA GLY A 8 -5.34 49.49 -0.17
C GLY A 8 -4.73 48.10 -0.41
N GLY A 9 -3.43 48.04 -0.67
CA GLY A 9 -2.74 46.79 -1.05
C GLY A 9 -2.66 45.74 0.07
N GLU A 10 -2.56 46.14 1.33
CA GLU A 10 -2.53 45.21 2.47
C GLU A 10 -3.89 44.55 2.73
N ARG A 11 -5.00 45.24 2.43
CA ARG A 11 -6.35 44.68 2.61
C ARG A 11 -6.69 43.66 1.53
N ASP A 12 -6.27 43.90 0.29
CA ASP A 12 -6.49 42.97 -0.82
C ASP A 12 -5.61 41.71 -0.69
N ALA A 13 -4.37 41.86 -0.20
CA ALA A 13 -3.50 40.72 0.12
C ALA A 13 -4.04 39.89 1.29
N GLN A 14 -4.59 40.53 2.33
CA GLN A 14 -5.20 39.83 3.46
C GLN A 14 -6.50 39.11 3.06
N ALA A 15 -7.32 39.70 2.20
CA ALA A 15 -8.53 39.05 1.67
C ALA A 15 -8.20 37.82 0.78
N ALA A 16 -7.12 37.90 -0.01
CA ALA A 16 -6.63 36.78 -0.81
C ALA A 16 -5.94 35.68 0.03
N ALA A 17 -5.39 36.02 1.19
CA ALA A 17 -4.89 35.04 2.16
C ALA A 17 -6.06 34.34 2.90
N ASP A 18 -7.04 35.11 3.37
CA ASP A 18 -8.25 34.59 4.04
C ASP A 18 -9.07 33.66 3.12
N ALA A 19 -9.01 33.82 1.79
CA ALA A 19 -9.69 32.96 0.82
C ALA A 19 -9.03 31.58 0.62
N ARG A 20 -7.78 31.38 1.07
CA ARG A 20 -7.03 30.12 0.97
C ARG A 20 -7.04 29.28 2.25
N GLU A 21 -7.59 29.84 3.31
CA GLU A 21 -7.67 29.21 4.62
C GLU A 21 -8.92 28.33 4.72
N HIS A 22 -8.71 27.05 5.06
CA HIS A 22 -9.77 26.09 5.32
C HIS A 22 -10.00 25.94 6.82
N ASP A 23 -11.24 26.08 7.26
CA ASP A 23 -11.62 25.80 8.65
C ASP A 23 -11.67 24.29 8.90
N VAL A 24 -10.82 23.82 9.82
CA VAL A 24 -10.65 22.40 10.14
C VAL A 24 -11.21 22.00 11.50
N GLY A 25 -11.87 22.92 12.21
CA GLY A 25 -12.53 22.62 13.49
C GLY A 25 -12.24 23.61 14.62
N GLY A 26 -12.87 23.34 15.78
CA GLY A 26 -12.62 24.09 17.01
C GLY A 26 -11.32 23.66 17.69
N VAL A 27 -10.60 24.60 18.32
CA VAL A 27 -9.39 24.29 19.10
C VAL A 27 -9.67 23.29 20.23
N ASP A 28 -10.86 23.38 20.81
CA ASP A 28 -11.42 22.50 21.83
C ASP A 28 -11.62 21.05 21.35
N GLN A 29 -11.79 20.83 20.05
CA GLN A 29 -11.83 19.49 19.46
C GLN A 29 -10.43 18.85 19.34
N LEU A 30 -9.37 19.64 19.58
CA LEU A 30 -7.95 19.26 19.53
C LEU A 30 -7.33 19.05 20.91
N ASP A 31 -8.16 18.94 21.97
CA ASP A 31 -7.71 18.81 23.35
C ASP A 31 -7.35 17.36 23.77
N GLY A 32 -7.26 16.45 22.81
CA GLY A 32 -6.73 15.09 23.03
C GLY A 32 -5.20 15.03 23.05
N PRO A 33 -4.60 14.02 23.71
CA PRO A 33 -3.14 13.82 23.73
C PRO A 33 -2.58 13.23 22.40
N GLY A 34 -3.45 12.83 21.47
CA GLY A 34 -3.09 12.20 20.21
C GLY A 34 -3.08 13.15 19.00
N PRO A 35 -2.62 12.67 17.84
CA PRO A 35 -2.76 13.43 16.61
C PRO A 35 -4.24 13.58 16.21
N PHE A 36 -4.59 14.73 15.65
CA PHE A 36 -5.92 15.01 15.12
C PHE A 36 -5.91 15.00 13.60
N VAL A 37 -6.91 14.34 13.00
CA VAL A 37 -7.07 14.27 11.54
C VAL A 37 -7.92 15.42 11.07
N ALA A 38 -7.46 16.14 10.05
CA ALA A 38 -8.25 17.12 9.35
C ALA A 38 -8.13 16.93 7.83
N SER A 39 -9.00 17.60 7.09
CA SER A 39 -8.89 17.69 5.63
C SER A 39 -9.04 19.12 5.16
N ALA A 40 -8.16 19.55 4.24
CA ALA A 40 -8.18 20.87 3.63
C ALA A 40 -7.67 20.77 2.18
N GLY A 41 -8.29 21.47 1.23
CA GLY A 41 -7.89 21.42 -0.18
C GLY A 41 -7.88 20.00 -0.79
N GLY A 42 -8.69 19.07 -0.28
CA GLY A 42 -8.70 17.66 -0.72
C GLY A 42 -7.50 16.82 -0.22
N ARG A 43 -6.72 17.31 0.74
CA ARG A 43 -5.61 16.58 1.36
C ARG A 43 -5.92 16.18 2.79
N ASP A 44 -5.35 15.04 3.19
CA ASP A 44 -5.32 14.61 4.58
C ASP A 44 -4.24 15.39 5.33
N LEU A 45 -4.60 15.95 6.48
CA LEU A 45 -3.71 16.69 7.36
C LEU A 45 -3.64 16.00 8.73
N VAL A 46 -2.49 16.18 9.38
CA VAL A 46 -2.33 15.83 10.79
C VAL A 46 -2.02 17.07 11.60
N LEU A 47 -2.86 17.33 12.61
CA LEU A 47 -2.67 18.40 13.58
C LEU A 47 -2.15 17.78 14.87
N VAL A 48 -1.14 18.40 15.46
CA VAL A 48 -0.53 17.96 16.71
C VAL A 48 -0.29 19.16 17.61
N ARG A 49 -0.34 18.93 18.92
CA ARG A 49 0.06 19.93 19.90
C ARG A 49 1.59 20.02 19.94
N ALA A 50 2.11 21.23 19.79
CA ALA A 50 3.54 21.52 19.79
C ALA A 50 3.83 22.66 20.76
N GLY A 51 4.29 22.31 21.96
CA GLY A 51 4.39 23.27 23.07
C GLY A 51 3.03 23.85 23.44
N ASP A 52 2.95 25.18 23.54
CA ASP A 52 1.70 25.90 23.87
C ASP A 52 0.79 26.11 22.66
N GLY A 53 1.19 25.65 21.47
CA GLY A 53 0.48 25.86 20.21
C GLY A 53 0.11 24.58 19.47
N LEU A 54 -0.33 24.78 18.23
CA LEU A 54 -0.64 23.71 17.28
C LEU A 54 0.35 23.74 16.12
N ALA A 55 0.64 22.58 15.57
CA ALA A 55 1.31 22.41 14.29
C ALA A 55 0.43 21.55 13.38
N ALA A 56 0.44 21.88 12.09
CA ALA A 56 -0.26 21.12 11.05
C ALA A 56 0.76 20.66 10.01
N PHE A 57 0.67 19.41 9.62
CA PHE A 57 1.53 18.80 8.61
C PHE A 57 0.70 18.03 7.59
N ASP A 58 1.31 17.69 6.45
CA ASP A 58 0.77 16.65 5.57
C ASP A 58 0.48 15.39 6.41
N GLY A 59 -0.74 14.86 6.29
CA GLY A 59 -1.23 13.75 7.08
C GLY A 59 -0.58 12.41 6.75
N ARG A 60 0.32 12.35 5.76
CA ARG A 60 0.92 11.11 5.27
C ARG A 60 2.41 11.04 5.59
N CYS A 61 2.82 9.89 6.12
CA CYS A 61 4.21 9.62 6.42
C CYS A 61 5.04 9.60 5.11
N PRO A 62 6.17 10.33 5.01
CA PRO A 62 7.00 10.38 3.81
C PRO A 62 7.62 9.03 3.44
N HIS A 63 7.65 8.06 4.37
CA HIS A 63 8.15 6.71 4.12
C HIS A 63 7.29 5.93 3.12
N GLN A 64 6.01 5.68 3.45
CA GLN A 64 5.11 4.82 2.65
C GLN A 64 3.66 5.32 2.68
N GLY A 65 3.44 6.61 2.96
CA GLY A 65 2.14 7.25 2.87
C GLY A 65 1.11 6.84 3.93
N ALA A 66 1.56 6.19 5.01
CA ALA A 66 0.70 5.84 6.14
C ALA A 66 0.09 7.10 6.77
N LEU A 67 -1.20 7.04 7.12
CA LEU A 67 -1.90 8.14 7.77
C LEU A 67 -1.32 8.36 9.17
N LEU A 68 -0.69 9.52 9.38
CA LEU A 68 -0.07 9.91 10.64
C LEU A 68 -1.12 10.23 11.71
N GLY A 69 -2.34 10.56 11.33
CA GLY A 69 -3.46 10.70 12.26
C GLY A 69 -3.93 9.39 12.89
N GLU A 70 -3.55 8.23 12.34
CA GLU A 70 -3.70 6.93 13.02
C GLU A 70 -2.48 6.59 13.91
N GLY A 71 -1.53 7.52 14.03
CA GLY A 71 -0.35 7.39 14.87
C GLY A 71 -0.62 7.77 16.32
N GLU A 72 0.47 7.94 17.06
CA GLU A 72 0.46 8.31 18.47
C GLU A 72 1.50 9.39 18.76
N ILE A 73 1.33 10.13 19.86
CA ILE A 73 2.34 11.07 20.35
C ILE A 73 3.13 10.40 21.47
N GLU A 74 4.45 10.34 21.34
CA GLU A 74 5.34 9.80 22.36
C GLU A 74 6.51 10.76 22.61
N GLY A 75 6.62 11.29 23.82
CA GLY A 75 7.80 12.08 24.22
C GLY A 75 8.03 13.33 23.36
N GLY A 76 6.95 13.93 22.83
CA GLY A 76 7.04 15.09 21.91
C GLY A 76 7.24 14.72 20.44
N ASP A 77 7.20 13.44 20.09
CA ASP A 77 7.27 12.99 18.70
C ASP A 77 5.92 12.46 18.22
N LEU A 78 5.53 12.82 16.99
CA LEU A 78 4.50 12.15 16.23
C LEU A 78 5.07 10.83 15.67
N VAL A 79 4.51 9.72 16.13
CA VAL A 79 4.96 8.38 15.78
C VAL A 79 4.01 7.74 14.78
N CYS A 80 4.54 7.44 13.60
CA CYS A 80 3.82 6.71 12.57
C CYS A 80 3.50 5.27 13.02
N ARG A 81 2.22 4.87 12.99
CA ARG A 81 1.76 3.53 13.42
C ARG A 81 2.45 2.36 12.68
N ASN A 82 2.77 2.52 11.40
CA ASN A 82 3.28 1.42 10.58
C ASN A 82 4.76 1.09 10.86
N HIS A 83 5.65 2.05 10.65
CA HIS A 83 7.11 1.83 10.71
C HIS A 83 7.77 2.58 11.86
N ARG A 84 6.97 3.22 12.73
CA ARG A 84 7.43 3.98 13.90
C ARG A 84 8.46 5.06 13.58
N TRP A 85 8.41 5.61 12.37
CA TRP A 85 9.11 6.85 12.09
C TRP A 85 8.56 7.91 13.02
N ARG A 86 9.48 8.55 13.74
CA ARG A 86 9.19 9.57 14.74
C ARG A 86 9.51 10.92 14.11
N PHE A 87 8.62 11.87 14.27
CA PHE A 87 8.80 13.24 13.80
C PHE A 87 8.59 14.18 14.95
N ASP A 88 9.55 15.07 15.18
CA ASP A 88 9.41 16.10 16.20
C ASP A 88 8.16 16.95 15.88
N VAL A 89 7.23 17.08 16.83
CA VAL A 89 5.92 17.74 16.60
C VAL A 89 6.05 19.24 16.30
N THR A 90 7.18 19.86 16.64
CA THR A 90 7.40 21.30 16.48
C THR A 90 7.98 21.61 15.11
N THR A 91 8.91 20.78 14.63
CA THR A 91 9.71 21.01 13.43
C THR A 91 9.32 20.11 12.26
N GLY A 92 8.62 18.99 12.52
CA GLY A 92 8.29 17.95 11.55
C GLY A 92 9.50 17.12 11.12
N ARG A 93 10.70 17.34 11.67
CA ARG A 93 11.92 16.63 11.27
C ARG A 93 11.89 15.20 11.82
N ARG A 94 12.30 14.24 10.99
CA ARG A 94 12.41 12.85 11.41
C ARG A 94 13.53 12.68 12.45
N VAL A 95 13.21 12.06 13.58
CA VAL A 95 14.19 11.64 14.57
C VAL A 95 15.04 10.53 13.95
N ARG A 96 16.36 10.77 13.87
CA ARG A 96 17.32 9.87 13.20
C ARG A 96 16.97 9.60 11.73
N GLY A 97 16.85 10.67 10.95
CA GLY A 97 16.62 10.64 9.51
C GLY A 97 16.91 11.98 8.83
N ARG A 98 16.68 12.05 7.52
CA ARG A 98 16.83 13.28 6.73
C ARG A 98 15.48 13.87 6.32
N GLU A 99 14.43 13.07 6.37
CA GLU A 99 13.08 13.41 5.94
C GLU A 99 12.43 14.40 6.91
N THR A 100 11.60 15.29 6.38
CA THR A 100 10.86 16.28 7.16
C THR A 100 9.43 16.32 6.64
N LEU A 101 8.46 16.38 7.54
CA LEU A 101 7.06 16.54 7.17
C LEU A 101 6.85 17.92 6.55
N GLU A 102 6.10 17.97 5.45
CA GLU A 102 5.68 19.24 4.87
C GLU A 102 4.70 19.91 5.83
N ARG A 103 4.99 21.16 6.21
CA ARG A 103 4.22 21.91 7.21
C ARG A 103 3.16 22.77 6.51
N CYS A 104 1.93 22.73 7.02
CA CYS A 104 0.87 23.65 6.63
C CYS A 104 0.87 24.86 7.57
N PRO A 105 0.90 26.09 7.05
CA PRO A 105 0.57 27.26 7.84
C PRO A 105 -0.82 27.12 8.45
N LEU A 106 -0.94 27.45 9.74
CA LEU A 106 -2.22 27.49 10.43
C LEU A 106 -2.37 28.77 11.24
N ARG A 107 -3.63 29.17 11.46
CA ARG A 107 -4.00 30.28 12.33
C ARG A 107 -5.17 29.87 13.23
N VAL A 108 -5.20 30.42 14.43
CA VAL A 108 -6.34 30.30 15.33
C VAL A 108 -7.08 31.63 15.34
N ARG A 109 -8.34 31.63 14.89
CA ARG A 109 -9.20 32.82 14.86
C ARG A 109 -10.52 32.51 15.55
N ARG A 110 -10.83 33.24 16.63
CA ARG A 110 -12.08 33.07 17.41
C ARG A 110 -12.34 31.60 17.83
N GLY A 111 -11.29 30.90 18.26
CA GLY A 111 -11.38 29.50 18.69
C GLY A 111 -11.48 28.47 17.56
N ARG A 112 -11.40 28.90 16.29
CA ARG A 112 -11.38 28.02 15.11
C ARG A 112 -9.97 27.90 14.57
N VAL A 113 -9.60 26.70 14.11
CA VAL A 113 -8.33 26.45 13.44
C VAL A 113 -8.53 26.55 11.94
N LEU A 114 -7.77 27.44 11.33
CA LEU A 114 -7.75 27.72 9.91
C LEU A 114 -6.41 27.26 9.34
N VAL A 115 -6.41 26.48 8.26
CA VAL A 115 -5.20 25.93 7.64
C VAL A 115 -5.10 26.34 6.17
N ASP A 116 -3.93 26.82 5.76
CA ASP A 116 -3.61 27.07 4.35
C ASP A 116 -2.94 25.84 3.73
N ALA A 117 -3.70 25.06 2.97
CA ALA A 117 -3.22 23.85 2.31
C ALA A 117 -2.44 24.13 1.01
N SER A 118 -2.46 25.38 0.50
CA SER A 118 -1.78 25.74 -0.75
C SER A 118 -0.25 25.64 -0.64
N ALA A 119 0.29 25.75 0.58
CA ALA A 119 1.71 25.51 0.85
C ALA A 119 2.16 24.07 0.53
N LEU A 120 1.24 23.09 0.59
CA LEU A 120 1.52 21.71 0.18
C LEU A 120 1.35 21.50 -1.34
N GLU A 121 0.69 22.42 -2.04
CA GLU A 121 0.51 22.38 -3.50
C GLU A 121 1.82 22.65 -4.23
N THR A 122 2.73 23.44 -3.64
CA THR A 122 4.01 23.83 -4.26
C THR A 122 4.95 22.62 -4.47
N SER A 123 4.80 21.54 -3.70
CA SER A 123 5.55 20.29 -3.86
C SER A 123 4.91 19.34 -4.90
N ALA A 124 3.63 19.55 -5.25
CA ALA A 124 2.86 18.66 -6.13
C ALA A 124 2.45 19.29 -7.48
N GLY A 125 2.71 20.58 -7.70
CA GLY A 125 2.03 21.37 -8.72
C GLY A 125 2.91 22.30 -9.57
N ALA A 126 4.18 21.96 -9.84
CA ALA A 126 5.04 22.79 -10.70
C ALA A 126 4.76 22.69 -12.22
N ALA A 127 3.70 21.98 -12.63
CA ALA A 127 3.14 22.16 -13.97
C ALA A 127 1.65 21.80 -13.95
N ALA A 128 0.77 22.80 -13.73
CA ALA A 128 -0.60 22.72 -14.20
C ALA A 128 -0.59 22.81 -15.74
N GLY A 129 -0.05 21.77 -16.39
CA GLY A 129 -0.28 21.54 -17.81
C GLY A 129 -1.78 21.31 -18.03
N ALA A 130 -2.27 21.64 -19.23
CA ALA A 130 -3.64 21.31 -19.61
C ALA A 130 -3.92 19.83 -19.33
N LEU A 131 -5.10 19.53 -18.78
CA LEU A 131 -5.53 18.15 -18.56
C LEU A 131 -5.49 17.40 -19.90
N ARG A 132 -4.76 16.28 -19.93
CA ARG A 132 -4.68 15.40 -21.10
C ARG A 132 -5.73 14.31 -20.98
N ARG A 133 -6.37 13.92 -22.08
CA ARG A 133 -7.19 12.70 -22.08
C ARG A 133 -6.27 11.50 -22.20
N VAL A 134 -6.73 10.35 -21.72
CA VAL A 134 -6.03 9.06 -21.91
C VAL A 134 -5.81 8.77 -23.40
N GLU A 135 -6.75 9.22 -24.24
CA GLU A 135 -6.71 9.14 -25.70
C GLU A 135 -5.49 9.85 -26.29
N ASP A 136 -5.04 10.93 -25.66
CA ASP A 136 -3.97 11.79 -26.15
C ASP A 136 -2.58 11.31 -25.71
N LEU A 137 -2.51 10.30 -24.83
CA LEU A 137 -1.24 9.75 -24.39
C LEU A 137 -0.53 9.05 -25.56
N PRO A 138 0.81 9.21 -25.68
CA PRO A 138 1.61 8.47 -26.65
C PRO A 138 1.58 6.98 -26.32
N GLY A 139 2.06 6.16 -27.23
CA GLY A 139 2.18 4.71 -27.01
C GLY A 139 2.44 3.95 -28.31
N PRO A 140 2.75 2.65 -28.21
CA PRO A 140 3.00 1.82 -29.37
C PRO A 140 1.75 1.72 -30.25
N THR A 141 1.92 1.83 -31.57
CA THR A 141 0.81 1.75 -32.53
C THR A 141 0.05 0.42 -32.39
N PRO A 142 -1.26 0.45 -32.08
CA PRO A 142 -2.04 -0.77 -31.91
C PRO A 142 -2.40 -1.42 -33.25
N LEU A 143 -2.32 -2.74 -33.34
CA LEU A 143 -2.89 -3.50 -34.45
C LEU A 143 -4.42 -3.55 -34.35
N PRO A 144 -5.16 -3.66 -35.48
CA PRO A 144 -6.60 -3.86 -35.45
C PRO A 144 -7.00 -5.08 -34.60
N LEU A 145 -8.09 -4.94 -33.84
CA LEU A 145 -8.71 -5.97 -32.97
C LEU A 145 -7.89 -6.44 -31.75
N VAL A 146 -6.58 -6.63 -31.87
CA VAL A 146 -5.73 -7.19 -30.80
C VAL A 146 -4.90 -6.14 -30.05
N GLY A 147 -4.79 -4.92 -30.58
CA GLY A 147 -3.98 -3.86 -29.99
C GLY A 147 -2.49 -4.19 -30.05
N ASN A 148 -1.79 -4.05 -28.93
CA ASN A 148 -0.38 -4.37 -28.76
C ASN A 148 -0.15 -5.79 -28.22
N ALA A 149 -1.19 -6.63 -28.08
CA ALA A 149 -1.09 -7.93 -27.42
C ALA A 149 0.01 -8.84 -28.00
N LEU A 150 0.23 -8.81 -29.31
CA LEU A 150 1.26 -9.62 -29.99
C LEU A 150 2.69 -9.13 -29.73
N ALA A 151 2.86 -7.87 -29.33
CA ALA A 151 4.15 -7.30 -28.95
C ALA A 151 4.50 -7.57 -27.48
N LEU A 152 3.55 -8.10 -26.69
CA LEU A 152 3.72 -8.37 -25.27
C LEU A 152 4.04 -9.85 -25.06
N ASP A 153 5.15 -10.09 -24.39
CA ASP A 153 5.55 -11.41 -23.89
C ASP A 153 5.40 -11.41 -22.37
N PRO A 154 4.50 -12.23 -21.78
CA PRO A 154 4.32 -12.28 -20.33
C PRO A 154 5.62 -12.54 -19.54
N ALA A 155 6.55 -13.32 -20.10
CA ALA A 155 7.82 -13.62 -19.44
C ALA A 155 8.78 -12.42 -19.42
N ARG A 156 8.61 -11.47 -20.33
CA ARG A 156 9.45 -10.28 -20.52
C ARG A 156 8.67 -8.98 -20.44
N LEU A 157 7.48 -9.00 -19.85
CA LEU A 157 6.56 -7.87 -19.87
C LEU A 157 7.20 -6.60 -19.30
N HIS A 158 7.92 -6.73 -18.18
CA HIS A 158 8.58 -5.61 -17.53
C HIS A 158 9.67 -4.96 -18.40
N THR A 159 10.48 -5.74 -19.11
CA THR A 159 11.53 -5.19 -20.00
C THR A 159 10.96 -4.57 -21.27
N ILE A 160 9.88 -5.13 -21.81
CA ILE A 160 9.16 -4.56 -22.95
C ILE A 160 8.54 -3.21 -22.57
N VAL A 161 7.86 -3.15 -21.43
CA VAL A 161 7.21 -1.93 -20.93
C VAL A 161 8.25 -0.86 -20.58
N GLU A 162 9.39 -1.24 -20.03
CA GLU A 162 10.53 -0.33 -19.84
C GLU A 162 11.08 0.21 -21.17
N GLY A 163 11.11 -0.64 -22.22
CA GLY A 163 11.42 -0.22 -23.59
C GLY A 163 10.45 0.84 -24.11
N PHE A 164 9.15 0.61 -23.93
CA PHE A 164 8.12 1.59 -24.31
C PHE A 164 8.22 2.89 -23.52
N ALA A 165 8.56 2.85 -22.23
CA ALA A 165 8.79 4.06 -21.44
C ALA A 165 9.94 4.91 -22.02
N ARG A 166 11.03 4.27 -22.46
CA ARG A 166 12.14 4.97 -23.12
C ARG A 166 11.76 5.60 -24.46
N GLU A 167 10.80 5.02 -25.18
CA GLU A 167 10.36 5.49 -26.50
C GLU A 167 9.24 6.53 -26.43
N HIS A 168 8.30 6.37 -25.51
CA HIS A 168 7.05 7.14 -25.44
C HIS A 168 6.97 8.09 -24.24
N GLY A 169 8.00 8.10 -23.39
CA GLY A 169 8.06 8.91 -22.17
C GLY A 169 7.35 8.27 -20.98
N ASP A 170 7.27 9.02 -19.88
CA ASP A 170 6.93 8.43 -18.57
C ASP A 170 5.45 8.13 -18.33
N ALA A 171 4.58 8.60 -19.22
CA ALA A 171 3.15 8.32 -19.20
C ALA A 171 2.67 8.02 -20.62
N PHE A 172 2.32 6.75 -20.86
CA PHE A 172 1.92 6.27 -22.18
C PHE A 172 0.79 5.24 -22.07
N LYS A 173 0.13 4.97 -23.18
CA LYS A 173 -0.97 3.99 -23.25
C LYS A 173 -0.54 2.74 -24.02
N VAL A 174 -1.03 1.59 -23.57
CA VAL A 174 -0.91 0.29 -24.25
C VAL A 174 -2.30 -0.31 -24.38
N SER A 175 -2.65 -0.79 -25.57
CA SER A 175 -3.97 -1.38 -25.83
C SER A 175 -3.86 -2.90 -25.89
N ILE A 176 -4.76 -3.62 -25.23
CA ILE A 176 -4.86 -5.09 -25.31
C ILE A 176 -6.31 -5.42 -25.64
N GLY A 177 -6.55 -5.82 -26.89
CA GLY A 177 -7.92 -5.94 -27.41
C GLY A 177 -8.68 -4.61 -27.27
N PRO A 178 -9.89 -4.60 -26.68
CA PRO A 178 -10.68 -3.38 -26.49
C PRO A 178 -10.26 -2.56 -25.26
N ARG A 179 -9.29 -3.04 -24.45
CA ARG A 179 -8.89 -2.39 -23.19
C ARG A 179 -7.67 -1.52 -23.41
N THR A 180 -7.71 -0.30 -22.88
CA THR A 180 -6.56 0.61 -22.83
C THR A 180 -6.00 0.65 -21.42
N PHE A 181 -4.69 0.46 -21.31
CA PHE A 181 -3.92 0.55 -20.06
C PHE A 181 -3.06 1.79 -20.12
N VAL A 182 -3.04 2.56 -19.03
CA VAL A 182 -2.07 3.64 -18.84
C VAL A 182 -0.90 3.07 -18.06
N VAL A 183 0.30 3.29 -18.55
CA VAL A 183 1.55 2.95 -17.89
C VAL A 183 2.20 4.23 -17.39
N LEU A 184 2.62 4.21 -16.13
CA LEU A 184 3.38 5.28 -15.48
C LEU A 184 4.76 4.72 -15.10
N SER A 185 5.83 5.39 -15.51
CA SER A 185 7.21 5.07 -15.09
C SER A 185 7.86 6.17 -14.25
N ASP A 186 7.33 7.39 -14.25
CA ASP A 186 7.81 8.44 -13.37
C ASP A 186 7.49 8.13 -11.91
N ARG A 187 8.49 8.34 -11.04
CA ARG A 187 8.37 8.07 -9.61
C ARG A 187 7.28 8.92 -8.96
N ALA A 188 7.21 10.22 -9.25
CA ALA A 188 6.28 11.12 -8.60
C ALA A 188 4.83 10.81 -9.00
N ASP A 189 4.61 10.47 -10.27
CA ASP A 189 3.31 10.03 -10.77
C ASP A 189 2.87 8.69 -10.18
N ILE A 190 3.78 7.71 -10.08
CA ILE A 190 3.52 6.42 -9.42
C ILE A 190 3.18 6.65 -7.94
N GLU A 191 3.96 7.46 -7.23
CA GLU A 191 3.68 7.78 -5.82
C GLU A 191 2.31 8.46 -5.67
N ARG A 192 1.97 9.41 -6.54
CA ARG A 192 0.66 10.10 -6.52
C ARG A 192 -0.47 9.11 -6.73
N ALA A 193 -0.36 8.24 -7.74
CA ALA A 193 -1.38 7.24 -8.05
C ALA A 193 -1.56 6.22 -6.92
N LEU A 194 -0.47 5.72 -6.34
CA LEU A 194 -0.51 4.75 -5.24
C LEU A 194 -1.03 5.37 -3.94
N ARG A 195 -0.72 6.64 -3.65
CA ARG A 195 -1.22 7.36 -2.47
C ARG A 195 -2.70 7.69 -2.57
N ALA A 196 -3.21 7.92 -3.77
CA ALA A 196 -4.63 8.18 -4.02
C ALA A 196 -5.49 6.90 -3.96
N ARG A 197 -4.91 5.74 -3.63
CA ARG A 197 -5.65 4.52 -3.31
C ARG A 197 -6.08 4.50 -1.83
N PRO A 198 -7.26 3.92 -1.51
CA PRO A 198 -8.18 3.23 -2.41
C PRO A 198 -9.25 4.13 -3.05
N ASP A 199 -9.33 5.42 -2.70
CA ASP A 199 -10.50 6.25 -3.01
C ASP A 199 -10.58 6.69 -4.47
N THR A 200 -9.44 7.08 -5.07
CA THR A 200 -9.38 7.53 -6.47
C THR A 200 -9.04 6.39 -7.42
N PHE A 201 -8.11 5.52 -7.02
CA PHE A 201 -7.69 4.37 -7.82
C PHE A 201 -8.01 3.06 -7.11
N ARG A 202 -8.51 2.09 -7.89
CA ARG A 202 -8.74 0.71 -7.46
C ARG A 202 -7.89 -0.28 -8.24
N ARG A 203 -7.73 -1.51 -7.74
CA ARG A 203 -7.12 -2.59 -8.55
C ARG A 203 -8.06 -2.90 -9.72
N ILE A 204 -7.50 -3.54 -10.74
CA ILE A 204 -8.30 -4.07 -11.83
C ILE A 204 -9.39 -4.99 -11.26
N SER A 205 -10.64 -4.74 -11.62
CA SER A 205 -11.82 -5.40 -11.05
C SER A 205 -11.80 -6.93 -11.22
N THR A 206 -11.06 -7.41 -12.22
CA THR A 206 -10.82 -8.84 -12.45
C THR A 206 -10.18 -9.52 -11.24
N VAL A 207 -9.31 -8.84 -10.48
CA VAL A 207 -8.69 -9.42 -9.26
C VAL A 207 -9.76 -9.71 -8.21
N GLU A 208 -10.57 -8.71 -7.85
CA GLU A 208 -11.63 -8.87 -6.86
C GLU A 208 -12.66 -9.94 -7.30
N SER A 209 -13.04 -9.93 -8.58
CA SER A 209 -13.99 -10.90 -9.15
C SER A 209 -13.48 -12.34 -9.06
N ILE A 210 -12.23 -12.61 -9.46
CA ILE A 210 -11.67 -13.97 -9.42
C ILE A 210 -11.51 -14.45 -7.97
N PHE A 211 -11.00 -13.61 -7.08
CA PHE A 211 -10.80 -14.00 -5.68
C PHE A 211 -12.13 -14.26 -4.96
N THR A 212 -13.17 -13.50 -5.31
CA THR A 212 -14.54 -13.73 -4.80
C THR A 212 -15.12 -15.04 -5.32
N GLU A 213 -15.00 -15.33 -6.62
CA GLU A 213 -15.44 -16.62 -7.20
C GLU A 213 -14.75 -17.83 -6.57
N LEU A 214 -13.48 -17.68 -6.18
CA LEU A 214 -12.70 -18.73 -5.55
C LEU A 214 -12.94 -18.85 -4.04
N GLY A 215 -13.73 -17.96 -3.43
CA GLY A 215 -13.96 -17.96 -1.99
C GLY A 215 -12.72 -17.65 -1.16
N VAL A 216 -11.75 -16.92 -1.73
CA VAL A 216 -10.49 -16.53 -1.07
C VAL A 216 -10.31 -15.01 -1.05
N ASN A 217 -11.41 -14.27 -1.18
CA ASN A 217 -11.38 -12.81 -1.12
C ASN A 217 -10.94 -12.34 0.27
N GLY A 218 -9.97 -11.43 0.33
CA GLY A 218 -9.36 -10.97 1.56
C GLY A 218 -8.66 -9.62 1.39
N VAL A 219 -7.87 -9.23 2.39
CA VAL A 219 -7.25 -7.88 2.48
C VAL A 219 -6.46 -7.46 1.23
N PHE A 220 -5.95 -8.44 0.46
CA PHE A 220 -5.25 -8.20 -0.80
C PHE A 220 -6.17 -7.83 -1.97
N SER A 221 -7.32 -8.50 -2.08
CA SER A 221 -8.20 -8.47 -3.26
C SER A 221 -9.49 -7.68 -3.05
N ALA A 222 -9.96 -7.52 -1.81
CA ALA A 222 -11.11 -6.69 -1.48
C ALA A 222 -10.81 -5.22 -1.81
N GLU A 223 -11.85 -4.47 -2.19
CA GLU A 223 -11.81 -3.00 -2.36
C GLU A 223 -12.92 -2.34 -1.51
N GLY A 224 -12.89 -1.00 -1.40
CA GLY A 224 -13.93 -0.22 -0.70
C GLY A 224 -14.02 -0.52 0.81
N ASP A 225 -15.24 -0.50 1.36
CA ASP A 225 -15.47 -0.65 2.81
C ASP A 225 -15.06 -2.01 3.35
N ALA A 226 -15.25 -3.07 2.56
CA ALA A 226 -14.80 -4.42 2.92
C ALA A 226 -13.27 -4.45 3.12
N TRP A 227 -12.52 -3.79 2.22
CA TRP A 227 -11.07 -3.65 2.36
C TRP A 227 -10.69 -2.85 3.61
N ARG A 228 -11.35 -1.71 3.88
CA ARG A 228 -11.04 -0.88 5.05
C ARG A 228 -11.20 -1.67 6.35
N ALA A 229 -12.30 -2.41 6.48
CA ALA A 229 -12.57 -3.24 7.64
C ALA A 229 -11.52 -4.35 7.82
N GLN A 230 -11.24 -5.10 6.75
CA GLN A 230 -10.27 -6.20 6.80
C GLN A 230 -8.85 -5.71 7.05
N ARG A 231 -8.42 -4.64 6.37
CA ARG A 231 -7.09 -4.04 6.55
C ARG A 231 -6.87 -3.57 7.97
N ARG A 232 -7.86 -2.92 8.59
CA ARG A 232 -7.74 -2.46 9.98
C ARG A 232 -7.43 -3.61 10.93
N LEU A 233 -8.12 -4.74 10.77
CA LEU A 233 -7.90 -5.95 11.57
C LEU A 233 -6.53 -6.58 11.28
N SER A 234 -6.18 -6.79 10.01
CA SER A 234 -4.91 -7.42 9.63
C SER A 234 -3.69 -6.60 10.05
N MET A 235 -3.74 -5.27 9.91
CA MET A 235 -2.63 -4.39 10.32
C MET A 235 -2.45 -4.34 11.83
N GLU A 236 -3.52 -4.51 12.61
CA GLU A 236 -3.42 -4.59 14.07
C GLU A 236 -2.73 -5.89 14.50
N ALA A 237 -3.09 -7.02 13.90
CA ALA A 237 -2.46 -8.32 14.17
C ALA A 237 -0.96 -8.32 13.83
N LEU A 238 -0.55 -7.57 12.81
CA LEU A 238 0.84 -7.43 12.37
C LEU A 238 1.54 -6.18 12.92
N SER A 239 0.99 -5.55 13.96
CA SER A 239 1.60 -4.36 14.58
C SER A 239 2.93 -4.70 15.27
N GLN A 240 3.83 -3.72 15.35
CA GLN A 240 5.15 -3.87 15.97
C GLN A 240 5.09 -4.39 17.42
N ARG A 241 4.00 -4.09 18.15
CA ARG A 241 3.76 -4.61 19.49
C ARG A 241 3.65 -6.14 19.49
N HIS A 242 2.91 -6.70 18.53
CA HIS A 242 2.77 -8.15 18.36
C HIS A 242 4.04 -8.78 17.78
N LEU A 243 4.76 -8.08 16.89
CA LEU A 243 6.01 -8.57 16.31
C LEU A 243 7.10 -8.90 17.34
N ARG A 244 7.20 -8.15 18.45
CA ARG A 244 8.15 -8.49 19.53
C ARG A 244 7.84 -9.83 20.19
N GLY A 245 6.56 -10.18 20.31
CA GLY A 245 6.12 -11.45 20.86
C GLY A 245 6.48 -12.66 19.99
N PHE A 246 6.78 -12.43 18.71
CA PHE A 246 7.14 -13.45 17.73
C PHE A 246 8.63 -13.82 17.70
N PHE A 247 9.48 -13.05 18.38
CA PHE A 247 10.92 -13.26 18.36
C PHE A 247 11.35 -14.67 18.83
N PRO A 248 10.78 -15.26 19.90
CA PRO A 248 11.13 -16.61 20.32
C PRO A 248 10.87 -17.67 19.24
N GLN A 249 9.71 -17.59 18.56
CA GLN A 249 9.31 -18.51 17.48
C GLN A 249 10.23 -18.33 16.26
N LEU A 250 10.48 -17.09 15.84
CA LEU A 250 11.42 -16.78 14.77
C LEU A 250 12.80 -17.37 15.06
N ARG A 251 13.31 -17.17 16.28
CA ARG A 251 14.60 -17.71 16.72
C ARG A 251 14.62 -19.24 16.65
N GLU A 252 13.55 -19.92 17.05
CA GLU A 252 13.47 -21.38 17.00
C GLU A 252 13.50 -21.89 15.55
N VAL A 253 12.64 -21.36 14.67
CA VAL A 253 12.60 -21.76 13.26
C VAL A 253 13.93 -21.47 12.55
N THR A 254 14.54 -20.31 12.81
CA THR A 254 15.88 -19.98 12.30
C THR A 254 16.93 -20.97 12.83
N SER A 255 16.86 -21.35 14.10
CA SER A 255 17.81 -22.30 14.68
C SER A 255 17.66 -23.70 14.07
N ARG A 256 16.44 -24.14 13.72
CA ARG A 256 16.22 -25.39 12.97
C ARG A 256 16.89 -25.35 11.60
N LEU A 257 16.69 -24.26 10.85
CA LEU A 257 17.33 -24.09 9.54
C LEU A 257 18.86 -24.16 9.65
N VAL A 258 19.43 -23.44 10.61
CA VAL A 258 20.88 -23.48 10.87
C VAL A 258 21.36 -24.88 11.21
N ARG A 259 20.70 -25.58 12.13
CA ARG A 259 21.05 -26.97 12.50
C ARG A 259 20.98 -27.93 11.31
N ARG A 260 19.97 -27.79 10.45
CA ARG A 260 19.83 -28.61 9.23
C ARG A 260 20.97 -28.34 8.25
N TRP A 261 21.25 -27.06 7.95
CA TRP A 261 22.31 -26.69 7.02
C TRP A 261 23.70 -27.06 7.54
N SER A 262 23.96 -26.91 8.84
CA SER A 262 25.22 -27.37 9.46
C SER A 262 25.42 -28.87 9.29
N ARG A 263 24.39 -29.69 9.56
CA ARG A 263 24.45 -31.14 9.35
C ARG A 263 24.72 -31.51 7.88
N LEU A 264 24.05 -30.84 6.94
CA LEU A 264 24.27 -31.09 5.51
C LEU A 264 25.67 -30.69 5.07
N ALA A 265 26.17 -29.54 5.54
CA ALA A 265 27.52 -29.07 5.25
C ALA A 265 28.61 -30.01 5.79
N GLU A 266 28.45 -30.49 7.04
CA GLU A 266 29.35 -31.49 7.64
C GLU A 266 29.36 -32.81 6.86
N ALA A 267 28.22 -33.20 6.29
CA ALA A 267 28.10 -34.39 5.43
C ALA A 267 28.58 -34.16 3.98
N GLY A 268 28.99 -32.94 3.61
CA GLY A 268 29.34 -32.59 2.23
C GLY A 268 28.18 -32.66 1.25
N GLY A 269 26.94 -32.51 1.74
CA GLY A 269 25.73 -32.58 0.93
C GLY A 269 25.41 -31.29 0.19
N GLU A 270 24.65 -31.43 -0.90
CA GLU A 270 24.06 -30.31 -1.64
C GLU A 270 22.60 -30.10 -1.22
N LEU A 271 22.07 -28.90 -1.42
CA LEU A 271 20.67 -28.56 -1.16
C LEU A 271 20.11 -27.61 -2.22
N ASP A 272 18.80 -27.66 -2.43
CA ASP A 272 18.07 -26.64 -3.19
C ASP A 272 17.69 -25.48 -2.27
N ILE A 273 18.39 -24.35 -2.43
CA ILE A 273 18.17 -23.15 -1.61
C ILE A 273 16.74 -22.62 -1.72
N VAL A 274 16.08 -22.78 -2.87
CA VAL A 274 14.71 -22.30 -3.06
C VAL A 274 13.75 -23.15 -2.24
N SER A 275 13.92 -24.46 -2.24
CA SER A 275 13.14 -25.37 -1.41
C SER A 275 13.34 -25.12 0.09
N GLU A 276 14.59 -24.92 0.52
CA GLU A 276 14.90 -24.65 1.94
C GLU A 276 14.31 -23.31 2.43
N LEU A 277 14.40 -22.26 1.62
CA LEU A 277 13.81 -20.95 1.95
C LEU A 277 12.28 -20.97 1.91
N LYS A 278 11.66 -21.78 1.05
CA LYS A 278 10.22 -22.01 1.06
C LYS A 278 9.77 -22.66 2.37
N ARG A 279 10.43 -23.74 2.80
CA ARG A 279 10.16 -24.43 4.08
C ARG A 279 10.27 -23.46 5.26
N PHE A 280 11.37 -22.71 5.33
CA PHE A 280 11.57 -21.68 6.35
C PHE A 280 10.43 -20.64 6.36
N THR A 281 10.03 -20.15 5.20
CA THR A 281 8.96 -19.15 5.09
C THR A 281 7.61 -19.71 5.52
N VAL A 282 7.30 -20.97 5.18
CA VAL A 282 6.06 -21.65 5.59
C VAL A 282 6.04 -21.86 7.10
N ASP A 283 7.12 -22.32 7.71
CA ASP A 283 7.20 -22.55 9.16
C ASP A 283 7.01 -21.25 9.94
N VAL A 284 7.70 -20.18 9.51
CA VAL A 284 7.52 -18.84 10.10
C VAL A 284 6.08 -18.39 9.93
N THR A 285 5.56 -18.33 8.71
CA THR A 285 4.23 -17.74 8.47
C THR A 285 3.11 -18.54 9.14
N THR A 286 3.17 -19.86 9.15
CA THR A 286 2.15 -20.72 9.74
C THR A 286 2.15 -20.60 11.26
N TRP A 287 3.33 -20.56 11.89
CA TRP A 287 3.43 -20.39 13.33
C TRP A 287 2.96 -19.00 13.75
N LEU A 288 3.35 -17.94 13.04
CA LEU A 288 2.93 -16.59 13.36
C LEU A 288 1.43 -16.36 13.15
N THR A 289 0.84 -16.96 12.11
CA THR A 289 -0.56 -16.71 11.73
C THR A 289 -1.54 -17.60 12.49
N PHE A 290 -1.20 -18.87 12.71
CA PHE A 290 -2.11 -19.87 13.27
C PHE A 290 -1.67 -20.39 14.64
N GLY A 291 -0.52 -19.94 15.17
CA GLY A 291 0.07 -20.53 16.38
C GLY A 291 0.56 -21.96 16.18
N TYR A 292 0.62 -22.44 14.93
CA TYR A 292 0.90 -23.83 14.59
C TYR A 292 2.32 -24.00 14.05
N ASP A 293 3.12 -24.81 14.74
CA ASP A 293 4.46 -25.19 14.32
C ASP A 293 4.39 -26.33 13.28
N ALA A 294 4.49 -25.97 12.00
CA ALA A 294 4.44 -26.93 10.89
C ALA A 294 5.69 -27.81 10.79
N ASN A 295 6.83 -27.30 11.28
CA ASN A 295 8.12 -27.98 11.28
C ASN A 295 8.52 -28.64 9.93
N THR A 296 8.28 -27.97 8.80
CA THR A 296 8.61 -28.46 7.45
C THR A 296 10.11 -28.54 7.18
N ILE A 297 10.93 -27.88 8.01
CA ILE A 297 12.40 -27.95 7.92
C ILE A 297 12.93 -29.33 8.33
N ASP A 298 12.45 -29.86 9.46
CA ASP A 298 12.90 -31.16 9.98
C ASP A 298 11.97 -32.31 9.58
N GLY A 299 10.71 -32.03 9.22
CA GLY A 299 9.73 -33.01 8.78
C GLY A 299 9.81 -33.34 7.28
N ASP A 300 9.38 -34.55 6.93
CA ASP A 300 9.10 -34.98 5.54
C ASP A 300 7.74 -34.49 5.02
N ASP A 301 6.95 -33.88 5.90
CA ASP A 301 5.67 -33.29 5.53
C ASP A 301 5.96 -31.99 4.75
N ASP A 302 5.98 -32.10 3.42
CA ASP A 302 5.51 -31.00 2.58
C ASP A 302 4.16 -30.59 3.16
N ALA A 303 4.13 -29.53 3.98
CA ALA A 303 2.92 -29.07 4.64
C ALA A 303 1.77 -29.14 3.63
N LEU A 304 0.70 -29.86 3.95
CA LEU A 304 -0.48 -30.05 3.10
C LEU A 304 -0.89 -28.75 2.37
N ILE A 305 -0.74 -27.62 3.07
CA ILE A 305 -0.93 -26.26 2.54
C ILE A 305 -0.02 -25.93 1.36
N GLN A 306 1.30 -26.17 1.47
CA GLN A 306 2.27 -25.81 0.44
C GLN A 306 1.93 -26.48 -0.89
N ARG A 307 1.61 -27.79 -0.87
CA ARG A 307 1.18 -28.53 -2.07
C ARG A 307 -0.09 -27.94 -2.70
N HIS A 308 -1.00 -27.43 -1.90
CA HIS A 308 -2.22 -26.80 -2.42
C HIS A 308 -1.97 -25.38 -2.93
N LEU A 309 -1.12 -24.60 -2.28
CA LEU A 309 -0.74 -23.25 -2.73
C LEU A 309 0.01 -23.29 -4.07
N GLU A 310 0.83 -24.31 -4.31
CA GLU A 310 1.50 -24.54 -5.60
C GLU A 310 0.52 -24.79 -6.76
N VAL A 311 -0.72 -25.18 -6.48
CA VAL A 311 -1.79 -25.30 -7.48
C VAL A 311 -2.61 -24.00 -7.57
N VAL A 312 -2.90 -23.38 -6.42
CA VAL A 312 -3.79 -22.22 -6.34
C VAL A 312 -3.22 -20.99 -7.04
N PHE A 313 -1.97 -20.60 -6.75
CA PHE A 313 -1.40 -19.36 -7.30
C PHE A 313 -1.22 -19.40 -8.83
N PRO A 314 -0.69 -20.46 -9.45
CA PRO A 314 -0.62 -20.54 -10.91
C PRO A 314 -1.99 -20.50 -11.57
N ALA A 315 -3.01 -21.11 -10.94
CA ALA A 315 -4.36 -21.08 -11.49
C ALA A 315 -5.00 -19.69 -11.40
N ILE A 316 -4.81 -18.97 -10.30
CA ILE A 316 -5.21 -17.54 -10.18
C ILE A 316 -4.51 -16.72 -11.27
N ASN A 317 -3.19 -16.88 -11.43
CA ASN A 317 -2.42 -16.15 -12.44
C ASN A 317 -2.92 -16.43 -13.87
N ARG A 318 -3.21 -17.70 -14.19
CA ARG A 318 -3.81 -18.09 -15.48
C ARG A 318 -5.18 -17.45 -15.70
N ARG A 319 -6.03 -17.41 -14.67
CA ARG A 319 -7.35 -16.74 -14.78
C ARG A 319 -7.21 -15.22 -14.95
N LEU A 320 -6.28 -14.58 -14.25
CA LEU A 320 -6.02 -13.14 -14.37
C LEU A 320 -5.53 -12.73 -15.77
N ASN A 321 -4.72 -13.58 -16.40
CA ASN A 321 -4.14 -13.32 -17.73
C ASN A 321 -4.97 -13.86 -18.89
N ALA A 322 -6.10 -14.54 -18.63
CA ALA A 322 -6.95 -15.05 -19.68
C ALA A 322 -7.70 -13.91 -20.40
N LEU A 323 -7.73 -13.96 -21.72
CA LEU A 323 -8.49 -12.99 -22.53
C LEU A 323 -9.99 -13.07 -22.27
N LEU A 324 -10.50 -14.28 -22.00
CA LEU A 324 -11.90 -14.57 -21.75
C LEU A 324 -12.03 -15.49 -20.52
N PRO A 325 -13.08 -15.34 -19.69
CA PRO A 325 -13.27 -16.13 -18.47
C PRO A 325 -13.82 -17.53 -18.77
N TYR A 326 -13.06 -18.35 -19.51
CA TYR A 326 -13.51 -19.65 -20.02
C TYR A 326 -13.98 -20.60 -18.90
N TRP A 327 -13.40 -20.51 -17.71
CA TRP A 327 -13.71 -21.36 -16.55
C TRP A 327 -15.16 -21.19 -16.05
N ARG A 328 -15.82 -20.09 -16.41
CA ARG A 328 -17.24 -19.86 -16.12
C ARG A 328 -18.16 -20.69 -17.03
N PHE A 329 -17.65 -21.16 -18.17
CA PHE A 329 -18.42 -21.91 -19.16
C PHE A 329 -18.00 -23.38 -19.20
N ILE A 330 -16.69 -23.66 -19.11
CA ILE A 330 -16.13 -25.01 -19.20
C ILE A 330 -15.03 -25.17 -18.14
N LYS A 331 -15.17 -26.18 -17.28
CA LYS A 331 -14.15 -26.55 -16.29
C LYS A 331 -13.16 -27.54 -16.89
N LEU A 332 -11.90 -27.12 -17.05
CA LEU A 332 -10.82 -28.00 -17.50
C LEU A 332 -10.29 -28.87 -16.34
N PRO A 333 -9.48 -29.92 -16.62
CA PRO A 333 -8.91 -30.76 -15.56
C PRO A 333 -8.15 -29.97 -14.49
N ASP A 334 -7.43 -28.92 -14.90
CA ASP A 334 -6.72 -28.05 -13.98
C ASP A 334 -7.65 -27.19 -13.12
N ASP A 335 -8.83 -26.80 -13.62
CA ASP A 335 -9.83 -26.09 -12.81
C ASP A 335 -10.41 -27.01 -11.73
N ARG A 336 -10.60 -28.30 -12.04
CA ARG A 336 -11.05 -29.29 -11.04
C ARG A 336 -9.97 -29.55 -9.99
N ARG A 337 -8.70 -29.59 -10.40
CA ARG A 337 -7.56 -29.66 -9.46
C ARG A 337 -7.51 -28.44 -8.54
N LEU A 338 -7.74 -27.25 -9.08
CA LEU A 338 -7.85 -26.02 -8.31
C LEU A 338 -8.97 -26.10 -7.27
N GLU A 339 -10.18 -26.53 -7.67
CA GLU A 339 -11.32 -26.67 -6.75
C GLU A 339 -11.02 -27.63 -5.61
N THR A 340 -10.38 -28.76 -5.92
CA THR A 340 -9.95 -29.74 -4.91
C THR A 340 -8.92 -29.16 -3.96
N ALA A 341 -7.92 -28.44 -4.49
CA ALA A 341 -6.87 -27.81 -3.68
C ALA A 341 -7.43 -26.71 -2.77
N LEU A 342 -8.35 -25.89 -3.27
CA LEU A 342 -9.03 -24.86 -2.50
C LEU A 342 -9.87 -25.45 -1.37
N ALA A 343 -10.69 -26.48 -1.65
CA ALA A 343 -11.50 -27.14 -0.63
C ALA A 343 -10.63 -27.70 0.51
N LYS A 344 -9.50 -28.35 0.17
CA LYS A 344 -8.55 -28.86 1.18
C LYS A 344 -7.88 -27.74 1.98
N THR A 345 -7.51 -26.64 1.32
CA THR A 345 -6.91 -25.48 1.99
C THR A 345 -7.89 -24.83 2.96
N GLN A 346 -9.14 -24.61 2.53
CA GLN A 346 -10.19 -24.04 3.38
C GLN A 346 -10.53 -24.94 4.56
N ALA A 347 -10.63 -26.26 4.36
CA ALA A 347 -10.85 -27.22 5.44
C ALA A 347 -9.70 -27.20 6.45
N TRP A 348 -8.44 -27.14 5.99
CA TRP A 348 -7.28 -27.03 6.86
C TRP A 348 -7.28 -25.74 7.67
N ILE A 349 -7.57 -24.59 7.03
CA ILE A 349 -7.66 -23.29 7.72
C ILE A 349 -8.81 -23.32 8.75
N GLY A 350 -9.98 -23.84 8.37
CA GLY A 350 -11.14 -23.95 9.25
C GLY A 350 -10.82 -24.74 10.52
N ALA A 351 -10.19 -25.91 10.38
CA ALA A 351 -9.78 -26.73 11.52
C ALA A 351 -8.84 -25.98 12.48
N ARG A 352 -7.87 -25.21 11.95
CA ARG A 352 -6.96 -24.40 12.80
C ARG A 352 -7.68 -23.25 13.51
N VAL A 353 -8.64 -22.62 12.85
CA VAL A 353 -9.44 -21.55 13.46
C VAL A 353 -10.33 -22.10 14.57
N ASP A 354 -10.90 -23.28 14.37
CA ASP A 354 -11.73 -23.95 15.38
C ASP A 354 -10.89 -24.44 16.56
N ASP A 355 -9.67 -24.95 16.33
CA ASP A 355 -8.72 -25.33 17.39
C ASP A 355 -8.31 -24.13 18.28
N ALA A 356 -8.39 -22.90 17.75
CA ALA A 356 -7.97 -21.68 18.42
C ALA A 356 -9.10 -20.92 19.14
N ARG A 357 -10.36 -21.36 18.98
CA ARG A 357 -11.54 -20.81 19.67
C ARG A 357 -11.81 -21.56 20.96
#